data_AF-A0A160PLR3-F1
#
_entry.id   AF-A0A160PLR3-F1
#
_cell.length_a   1.000
_cell.length_b   1.000
_cell.length_c   1.000
_cell.angle_alpha   90.00
_cell.angle_beta   90.00
_cell.angle_gamma   90.00
#
_symmetry.space_group_name_H-M   'P 1'
#
loop_
_entity.id
_entity.type
_entity.pdbx_description
1 polymer ?
#
loop_
_entity_poly.entity_id
_entity_poly.type
_entity_poly.pdbx_seq_one_letter_code
_entity_poly.pdbx_strand_id
1 'polypeptide(L)'
;MAVITITIELRTGTRHLAVNSERSAAGYAEAVIESIPREALPVPLTVSCADPGVRNRLTSYLLDLQTECLRMPSANRNASGALG
;
A
#
# COMPACT_ATOMS: atom_id res chain seq x y z
N MET A 1 15.09 19.34 0.19
CA MET A 1 14.42 18.05 0.46
C MET A 1 12.99 18.14 -0.04
N ALA A 2 12.59 17.24 -0.94
CA ALA A 2 11.20 17.18 -1.39
C ALA A 2 10.38 16.32 -0.42
N VAL A 3 9.20 16.80 -0.04
CA VAL A 3 8.24 15.99 0.73
C VAL A 3 7.50 15.09 -0.26
N ILE A 4 7.43 13.81 0.09
CA ILE A 4 6.64 12.79 -0.59
C ILE A 4 5.40 12.57 0.26
N THR A 5 4.26 12.78 -0.36
CA THR A 5 2.96 12.60 0.27
C THR A 5 2.25 11.44 -0.41
N ILE A 6 1.78 10.48 0.39
CA ILE A 6 1.00 9.34 -0.09
C ILE A 6 -0.36 9.37 0.60
N THR A 7 -1.40 9.26 -0.20
CA THR A 7 -2.80 9.12 0.24
C THR A 7 -3.33 7.79 -0.26
N ILE A 8 -3.90 6.99 0.64
CA ILE A 8 -4.54 5.70 0.34
C ILE A 8 -5.97 5.75 0.87
N GLU A 9 -6.94 5.54 -0.01
CA GLU A 9 -8.36 5.55 0.34
C GLU A 9 -8.81 4.15 0.72
N LEU A 10 -9.14 3.94 2.00
CA LEU A 10 -9.70 2.69 2.50
C LEU A 10 -11.21 2.85 2.73
N ARG A 11 -11.93 1.73 2.75
CA ARG A 11 -13.36 1.74 3.18
C ARG A 11 -13.56 2.26 4.60
N THR A 12 -12.56 2.10 5.46
CA THR A 12 -12.58 2.55 6.86
C THR A 12 -12.10 3.99 7.04
N GLY A 13 -11.70 4.66 5.96
CA GLY A 13 -11.21 6.03 5.96
C GLY A 13 -9.92 6.19 5.16
N THR A 14 -9.34 7.39 5.18
CA THR A 14 -8.15 7.71 4.39
C THR A 14 -6.89 7.58 5.24
N ARG A 15 -5.86 6.91 4.72
CA ARG A 15 -4.51 6.92 5.30
C ARG A 15 -3.66 7.93 4.55
N HIS A 16 -2.99 8.79 5.30
CA HIS A 16 -2.15 9.86 4.76
C HIS A 16 -0.77 9.80 5.42
N LEU A 17 0.27 9.92 4.62
CA LEU A 17 1.66 9.99 5.07
C LEU A 17 2.38 11.11 4.34
N ALA A 18 3.22 11.86 5.06
CA ALA A 18 4.19 12.78 4.49
C ALA A 18 5.59 12.46 5.05
N VAL A 19 6.53 12.14 4.16
CA VAL A 19 7.91 11.79 4.50
C VAL A 19 8.89 12.41 3.51
N ASN A 20 10.17 12.45 3.86
CA ASN A 20 11.23 13.08 3.06
C ASN A 20 12.12 12.06 2.32
N SER A 21 11.74 10.78 2.32
CA SER A 21 12.51 9.67 1.74
C SER A 21 11.61 8.70 0.99
N GLU A 22 12.02 8.34 -0.23
CA GLU A 22 11.33 7.37 -1.09
C GLU A 22 11.17 6.02 -0.39
N ARG A 23 12.22 5.54 0.29
CA ARG A 23 12.20 4.26 1.00
C ARG A 23 11.19 4.25 2.14
N SER A 24 11.13 5.32 2.93
CA SER A 24 10.15 5.42 4.03
C SER A 24 8.72 5.51 3.50
N ALA A 25 8.53 6.17 2.35
CA ALA A 25 7.24 6.28 1.70
C ALA A 25 6.74 4.91 1.21
N ALA A 26 7.62 4.16 0.52
CA ALA A 26 7.35 2.82 0.04
C ALA A 26 7.01 1.86 1.19
N GLY A 27 7.87 1.76 2.20
CA GLY A 27 7.67 0.80 3.30
C GLY A 27 6.40 1.05 4.11
N TYR A 28 5.99 2.30 4.32
CA TYR A 28 4.70 2.58 4.95
C TYR A 28 3.52 2.21 4.06
N ALA A 29 3.57 2.56 2.77
CA ALA A 29 2.49 2.27 1.84
C ALA A 29 2.33 0.76 1.62
N GLU A 30 3.43 0.00 1.58
CA GLU A 30 3.45 -1.46 1.59
C GLU A 30 2.72 -2.02 2.80
N ALA A 31 3.12 -1.62 4.01
CA ALA A 31 2.51 -2.10 5.25
C ALA A 31 1.01 -1.80 5.31
N VAL A 32 0.59 -0.64 4.78
CA VAL A 32 -0.83 -0.31 4.64
C VAL A 32 -1.50 -1.27 3.66
N ILE A 33 -0.99 -1.41 2.44
CA ILE A 33 -1.57 -2.27 1.39
C ILE A 33 -1.68 -3.74 1.85
N GLU A 34 -0.63 -4.27 2.47
CA GLU A 34 -0.60 -5.65 2.99
C GLU A 34 -1.61 -5.89 4.13
N SER A 35 -1.98 -4.83 4.85
CA SER A 35 -3.00 -4.91 5.91
C SER A 35 -4.44 -4.89 5.38
N ILE A 36 -4.65 -4.53 4.10
CA ILE A 36 -5.98 -4.41 3.50
C ILE A 36 -6.51 -5.82 3.16
N PRO A 37 -7.75 -6.16 3.53
CA PRO A 37 -8.37 -7.40 3.07
C PRO A 37 -8.47 -7.38 1.55
N ARG A 38 -8.13 -8.48 0.90
CA ARG A 38 -8.03 -8.55 -0.57
C ARG A 38 -9.32 -8.19 -1.30
N GLU A 39 -10.47 -8.45 -0.69
CA GLU A 39 -11.78 -8.08 -1.20
C GLU A 39 -11.96 -6.56 -1.35
N ALA A 40 -11.15 -5.78 -0.64
CA ALA A 40 -11.10 -4.33 -0.71
C ALA A 40 -9.96 -3.80 -1.60
N LEU A 41 -9.14 -4.68 -2.20
CA LEU A 41 -8.15 -4.30 -3.21
C LEU A 41 -8.77 -4.41 -4.63
N PRO A 42 -8.34 -3.57 -5.59
CA PRO A 42 -7.40 -2.46 -5.40
C PRO A 42 -8.07 -1.26 -4.72
N VAL A 43 -7.27 -0.52 -3.94
CA VAL A 43 -7.65 0.76 -3.34
C VAL A 43 -7.11 1.94 -4.15
N PRO A 44 -7.87 3.05 -4.22
CA PRO A 44 -7.36 4.29 -4.78
C PRO A 44 -6.14 4.78 -3.99
N LEU A 45 -5.08 5.16 -4.71
CA LEU A 45 -3.89 5.77 -4.13
C LEU A 45 -3.46 6.98 -4.92
N THR A 46 -2.88 7.96 -4.25
CA THR A 46 -2.27 9.14 -4.86
C THR A 46 -0.90 9.38 -4.26
N VAL A 47 0.11 9.59 -5.11
CA VAL A 47 1.46 10.01 -4.72
C VAL A 47 1.68 11.44 -5.20
N SER A 48 2.00 12.35 -4.28
CA SER A 48 2.37 13.73 -4.58
C SER A 48 3.81 13.98 -4.15
N CYS A 49 4.63 14.45 -5.07
CA CYS A 49 6.02 14.81 -4.82
C CYS A 49 6.45 15.85 -5.86
N ALA A 50 7.37 16.74 -5.47
CA ALA A 50 7.97 17.71 -6.39
C ALA A 50 8.86 17.02 -7.46
N ASP A 51 9.41 15.84 -7.17
CA ASP A 51 10.19 15.06 -8.12
C ASP A 51 9.28 14.09 -8.90
N PRO A 52 9.10 14.30 -10.23
CA PRO A 52 8.22 13.45 -11.03
C PRO A 52 8.78 12.04 -11.22
N GLY A 53 10.10 11.85 -11.12
CA GLY A 53 10.73 10.53 -11.21
C GLY A 53 10.39 9.66 -10.01
N VAL A 54 10.55 10.21 -8.80
CA VAL A 54 10.15 9.57 -7.53
C VAL A 54 8.65 9.27 -7.55
N ARG A 55 7.82 10.24 -7.97
CA ARG A 55 6.37 10.04 -8.06
C ARG A 55 6.03 8.85 -8.97
N ASN A 56 6.60 8.81 -10.17
CA ASN A 56 6.31 7.73 -11.12
C ASN A 56 6.79 6.37 -10.60
N ARG A 57 8.00 6.28 -10.03
CA ARG A 57 8.53 5.03 -9.46
C ARG A 57 7.64 4.50 -8.34
N LEU A 58 7.28 5.36 -7.37
CA LEU A 58 6.42 4.97 -6.26
C LEU A 58 5.02 4.56 -6.73
N THR A 59 4.40 5.32 -7.63
CA THR A 59 3.06 4.99 -8.13
C THR A 59 3.07 3.64 -8.86
N SER A 60 4.00 3.41 -9.77
CA SER A 60 4.11 2.12 -10.49
C SER A 60 4.34 0.97 -9.52
N TYR A 61 5.30 1.12 -8.60
CA TYR A 61 5.61 0.11 -7.60
C TYR A 61 4.41 -0.28 -6.74
N LEU A 62 3.64 0.70 -6.24
CA LEU A 62 2.47 0.43 -5.40
C LEU A 62 1.30 -0.18 -6.18
N LEU A 63 1.14 0.14 -7.46
CA LEU A 63 0.13 -0.50 -8.31
C LEU A 63 0.50 -1.97 -8.62
N ASP A 64 1.77 -2.24 -8.87
CA ASP A 64 2.28 -3.60 -9.06
C ASP A 64 2.10 -4.42 -7.77
N LEU A 65 2.39 -3.84 -6.60
CA LEU A 65 2.20 -4.49 -5.30
C LEU A 65 0.73 -4.88 -5.05
N GLN A 66 -0.22 -4.01 -5.39
CA GLN A 66 -1.64 -4.35 -5.27
C GLN A 66 -2.02 -5.51 -6.20
N THR A 67 -1.45 -5.54 -7.41
CA THR A 67 -1.65 -6.63 -8.36
C THR A 67 -1.05 -7.95 -7.85
N GLU A 68 0.13 -7.90 -7.25
CA GLU A 68 0.80 -9.03 -6.58
C GLU A 68 -0.09 -9.59 -5.45
N CYS A 69 -0.63 -8.70 -4.59
CA CYS A 69 -1.50 -9.07 -3.47
C CYS A 69 -2.81 -9.74 -3.94
N LEU A 70 -3.32 -9.36 -5.11
CA LEU A 70 -4.49 -9.98 -5.74
C LEU A 70 -4.17 -11.36 -6.34
N ARG A 71 -2.93 -11.59 -6.82
CA ARG A 71 -2.51 -12.84 -7.47
C ARG A 71 -2.12 -13.93 -6.50
N MET A 72 -1.49 -13.60 -5.38
CA MET A 72 -1.16 -14.61 -4.37
C MET A 72 -2.46 -15.27 -3.87
N PRO A 73 -2.54 -16.58 -3.63
CA PRO A 73 -3.70 -17.22 -2.99
C PRO A 73 -3.81 -16.78 -1.53
N SER A 74 -5.03 -16.70 -0.97
CA SER A 74 -5.20 -16.25 0.41
C SER A 74 -4.54 -17.27 1.30
N ALA A 75 -3.46 -16.88 1.98
CA ALA A 75 -2.96 -17.67 3.09
C ALA A 75 -4.11 -17.72 4.08
N ASN A 76 -4.80 -18.84 4.05
CA ASN A 76 -6.00 -19.12 4.78
C ASN A 76 -5.74 -18.89 6.28
N ARG A 77 -6.21 -17.75 6.81
CA ARG A 77 -6.18 -17.44 8.25
C ARG A 77 -7.34 -18.15 8.97
N ASN A 78 -7.57 -19.43 8.67
CA ASN A 78 -8.42 -20.32 9.46
C ASN A 78 -7.70 -21.60 9.92
N ALA A 79 -6.36 -21.60 9.98
CA ALA A 79 -5.61 -22.61 10.73
C ALA A 79 -5.47 -22.22 12.21
N SER A 80 -6.58 -22.09 12.94
CA SER A 80 -6.64 -22.19 14.43
C SER A 80 -8.10 -22.37 14.87
N GLY A 81 -8.75 -23.35 14.26
CA GLY A 81 -9.95 -23.99 14.76
C GLY A 81 -9.70 -25.49 14.76
N ALA A 82 -8.75 -25.96 15.57
CA ALA A 82 -8.60 -27.35 16.00
C ALA A 82 -7.40 -27.43 16.94
N LEU A 83 -7.64 -27.70 18.21
CA LEU A 83 -6.92 -28.62 19.10
C LEU A 83 -7.16 -28.21 20.58
N GLY A 84 -7.88 -29.06 21.31
CA GLY A 84 -7.93 -29.07 22.78
C GLY A 84 -9.31 -28.89 23.36
#